data_AF-A0A932ENX6-F1
#
_entry.id   AF-A0A932ENX6-F1
#
_cell.length_a   1.000
_cell.length_b   1.000
_cell.length_c   1.000
_cell.angle_alpha   90.00
_cell.angle_beta   90.00
_cell.angle_gamma   90.00
#
_symmetry.space_group_name_H-M   'P 1'
#
loop_
_entity.id
_entity.type
_entity.pdbx_description
1 polymer ?
#
loop_
_entity_poly.entity_id
_entity_poly.type
_entity_poly.pdbx_seq_one_letter_code
_entity_poly.pdbx_strand_id
1 'polypeptide(L)' 'MQLEFPNHFQEKIIERDIDVDHIKQAIRTPDYYAHESEGRVLVRKKIDHRTLEVIYVKGNSKNKFIIVTAYWK' A
#
# COMPACT_ATOMS: atom_id res chain seq x y z
N MET A 1 5.02 11.75 -4.07
CA MET A 1 4.34 10.84 -3.12
C MET A 1 5.39 10.31 -2.17
N GLN A 2 5.19 10.53 -0.89
CA GLN A 2 6.06 10.09 0.18
C GLN A 2 5.39 8.92 0.89
N LEU A 3 6.02 7.75 0.84
CA LEU A 3 5.56 6.56 1.54
C LEU A 3 6.34 6.42 2.84
N GLU A 4 5.64 6.24 3.94
CA GLU A 4 6.24 5.89 5.22
C GLU A 4 5.92 4.44 5.54
N PHE A 5 6.97 3.68 5.83
CA PHE A 5 6.90 2.28 6.19
C PHE A 5 7.29 2.15 7.67
N PRO A 6 6.38 1.73 8.56
CA PRO A 6 6.72 1.38 9.92
C PRO A 6 7.83 0.32 9.94
N ASN A 7 8.69 0.32 10.96
CA ASN A 7 9.84 -0.60 11.04
C ASN A 7 9.44 -2.08 10.84
N HIS A 8 8.34 -2.51 11.47
CA HIS A 8 7.82 -3.88 11.35
C HIS A 8 7.37 -4.24 9.92
N PHE A 9 7.07 -3.24 9.08
CA PHE A 9 6.65 -3.45 7.71
C PHE A 9 7.83 -3.45 6.73
N GLN A 10 8.93 -2.78 7.07
CA GLN A 10 10.15 -2.78 6.25
C GLN A 10 10.78 -4.17 6.12
N GLU A 11 10.71 -5.00 7.16
CA GLU A 11 11.16 -6.40 7.09
C GLU A 11 10.21 -7.24 6.21
N LYS A 12 8.89 -7.03 6.40
CA LYS A 12 7.85 -7.78 5.69
C LYS A 12 7.82 -7.50 4.19
N ILE A 13 8.16 -6.29 3.77
CA ILE A 13 8.15 -5.95 2.33
C ILE A 13 9.25 -6.70 1.57
N ILE A 14 10.42 -6.90 2.22
CA ILE A 14 11.55 -7.65 1.67
C ILE A 14 11.22 -9.14 1.66
N GLU A 15 10.69 -9.68 2.76
CA GLU A 15 10.28 -11.09 2.84
C GLU A 15 9.22 -11.48 1.79
N ARG A 16 8.34 -10.53 1.43
CA ARG A 16 7.22 -10.76 0.51
C ARG A 16 7.55 -10.42 -0.95
N ASP A 17 8.78 -9.99 -1.23
CA ASP A 17 9.21 -9.56 -2.56
C ASP A 17 8.24 -8.53 -3.18
N ILE A 18 7.88 -7.53 -2.38
CA ILE A 18 6.98 -6.45 -2.82
C ILE A 18 7.83 -5.24 -3.17
N ASP A 19 7.87 -4.90 -4.45
CA ASP A 19 8.49 -3.65 -4.88
C ASP A 19 7.69 -2.44 -4.37
N VAL A 20 8.40 -1.45 -3.85
CA VAL A 20 7.85 -0.15 -3.47
C VAL A 20 7.15 0.51 -4.65
N ASP A 21 7.62 0.33 -5.88
CA ASP A 21 6.98 0.87 -7.08
C ASP A 21 5.62 0.21 -7.37
N HIS A 22 5.44 -1.08 -7.06
CA HIS A 22 4.13 -1.71 -7.12
C HIS A 22 3.16 -1.10 -6.10
N ILE A 23 3.62 -0.80 -4.88
CA ILE A 23 2.82 -0.08 -3.88
C ILE A 23 2.43 1.31 -4.40
N LYS A 24 3.38 2.04 -4.99
CA LYS A 24 3.09 3.36 -5.55
C LYS A 24 2.05 3.27 -6.65
N GLN A 25 2.14 2.26 -7.51
CA GLN A 25 1.21 2.03 -8.61
C GLN A 25 -0.19 1.68 -8.10
N ALA A 26 -0.28 0.85 -7.06
CA ALA A 26 -1.54 0.48 -6.41
C ALA A 26 -2.24 1.68 -5.77
N ILE A 27 -1.50 2.61 -5.18
CA ILE A 27 -2.08 3.84 -4.60
C ILE A 27 -2.51 4.84 -5.68
N ARG A 28 -1.71 5.01 -6.74
CA ARG A 28 -1.98 6.01 -7.80
C ARG A 28 -3.09 5.59 -8.76
N THR A 29 -3.10 4.32 -9.12
CA THR A 29 -3.99 3.75 -10.14
C THR A 29 -4.57 2.43 -9.64
N PRO A 30 -5.34 2.44 -8.55
CA PRO A 30 -5.95 1.23 -8.02
C PRO A 30 -6.94 0.65 -9.02
N ASP A 31 -6.98 -0.67 -9.14
CA ASP A 31 -8.07 -1.35 -9.84
C ASP A 31 -9.29 -1.49 -8.91
N TYR A 32 -9.06 -1.46 -7.60
CA TYR A 32 -10.08 -1.40 -6.57
C TYR A 32 -9.67 -0.44 -5.45
N TYR A 33 -10.62 0.35 -4.96
CA TYR A 33 -10.42 1.33 -3.90
C TYR A 33 -11.60 1.27 -2.91
N ALA A 34 -11.30 1.17 -1.62
CA ALA A 34 -12.28 1.20 -0.55
C ALA A 34 -11.80 2.01 0.65
N HIS A 35 -12.74 2.72 1.28
CA HIS A 35 -12.54 3.33 2.58
C HIS A 35 -12.86 2.30 3.67
N GLU A 36 -11.87 2.01 4.50
CA GLU A 36 -11.99 1.15 5.67
C GLU A 36 -12.24 2.01 6.92
N SER A 37 -12.59 1.34 8.02
CA SER A 37 -12.77 1.98 9.32
C SER A 37 -11.49 2.71 9.78
N GLU A 38 -11.67 3.72 10.64
CA GLU A 38 -10.57 4.48 11.26
C GLU A 38 -9.68 5.27 10.28
N GLY A 39 -10.21 5.68 9.13
CA GLY A 39 -9.47 6.48 8.14
C GLY A 39 -8.44 5.68 7.34
N ARG A 40 -8.51 4.35 7.40
CA ARG A 40 -7.73 3.46 6.55
C ARG A 40 -8.31 3.43 5.14
N VAL A 41 -7.44 3.23 4.17
CA VAL A 41 -7.79 3.06 2.77
C VAL A 41 -7.20 1.76 2.30
N LEU A 42 -8.04 0.91 1.73
CA LEU A 42 -7.65 -0.33 1.08
C LEU A 42 -7.65 -0.08 -0.42
N VAL A 43 -6.52 -0.41 -1.05
CA VAL A 43 -6.41 -0.45 -2.51
C VAL A 43 -5.96 -1.82 -2.96
N ARG A 44 -6.46 -2.26 -4.12
CA ARG A 44 -5.95 -3.44 -4.79
C ARG A 44 -5.52 -3.08 -6.19
N LYS A 45 -4.45 -3.72 -6.63
CA LYS A 45 -3.98 -3.63 -8.00
C LYS A 45 -3.46 -4.97 -8.47
N LYS A 46 -3.83 -5.36 -9.68
CA LYS A 46 -3.25 -6.51 -10.36
C LYS A 46 -1.86 -6.12 -10.88
N ILE A 47 -0.86 -6.86 -10.45
CA ILE A 47 0.52 -6.75 -10.91
C ILE A 47 0.88 -8.14 -11.46
N ASP A 48 1.14 -8.20 -12.76
CA ASP A 48 1.31 -9.45 -13.52
C ASP A 48 0.15 -10.45 -13.29
N HIS A 49 0.44 -11.54 -12.58
CA HIS A 49 -0.46 -12.65 -12.31
C HIS A 49 -0.97 -12.66 -10.85
N ARG A 50 -0.63 -11.65 -10.05
CA ARG A 50 -1.02 -11.54 -8.63
C ARG A 50 -1.76 -10.25 -8.35
N THR A 51 -2.50 -10.20 -7.25
CA THR A 51 -3.14 -8.96 -6.80
C THR A 51 -2.41 -8.43 -5.59
N LEU A 52 -1.84 -7.23 -5.68
CA LEU A 52 -1.29 -6.52 -4.53
C LEU A 52 -2.44 -5.83 -3.79
N GLU A 53 -2.64 -6.18 -2.53
CA GLU A 53 -3.49 -5.41 -1.62
C GLU A 53 -2.62 -4.53 -0.73
N VAL A 54 -2.93 -3.23 -0.67
CA VAL A 54 -2.23 -2.25 0.15
C VAL A 54 -3.24 -1.56 1.04
N ILE A 55 -2.98 -1.54 2.34
CA ILE A 55 -3.74 -0.77 3.33
C ILE A 55 -2.85 0.36 3.82
N TYR A 56 -3.35 1.59 3.70
CA TYR A 56 -2.63 2.78 4.12
C TYR A 56 -3.53 3.79 4.83
N VAL A 57 -2.90 4.72 5.55
CA VAL A 57 -3.55 5.90 6.12
C VAL A 57 -2.95 7.14 5.49
N LYS A 58 -3.79 8.13 5.16
CA LYS A 58 -3.30 9.43 4.66
C LYS A 58 -2.70 10.21 5.84
N GLY A 59 -1.47 10.68 5.68
CA GLY A 59 -0.84 11.56 6.68
C GLY A 59 -1.38 12.99 6.63
N ASN A 60 -0.90 13.84 7.54
CA ASN A 60 -1.31 15.26 7.62
C ASN A 60 -1.02 16.07 6.35
N SER A 61 -0.09 15.60 5.51
CA SER A 61 0.22 16.21 4.21
C SER A 61 -0.46 15.44 3.08
N LYS A 62 -1.00 16.15 2.08
CA LYS A 62 -1.71 15.57 0.91
C LYS A 62 -0.89 14.53 0.13
N ASN A 63 0.44 14.56 0.26
CA ASN A 63 1.36 13.67 -0.46
C ASN A 63 1.98 12.57 0.42
N LYS A 64 1.56 12.45 1.68
CA LYS A 64 2.14 11.52 2.67
C LYS A 64 1.19 10.35 2.92
N PHE A 65 1.71 9.14 2.79
CA PHE A 65 0.95 7.89 2.93
C PHE A 65 1.69 6.96 3.88
N ILE A 66 1.06 6.57 4.98
CA ILE A 66 1.61 5.65 5.96
C ILE A 66 1.10 4.26 5.59
N ILE A 67 1.99 3.39 5.14
CA ILE A 67 1.64 2.04 4.71
C ILE A 67 1.51 1.17 5.95
N VAL A 68 0.30 0.73 6.25
CA VAL A 68 0.01 -0.13 7.40
C VAL A 68 0.42 -1.57 7.07
N THR A 69 0.03 -2.05 5.90
CA THR A 69 0.42 -3.37 5.39
C THR A 69 0.25 -3.43 3.88
N ALA A 70 1.02 -4.32 3.25
CA ALA A 70 0.82 -4.75 1.87
C ALA A 70 1.13 -6.24 1.75
N TYR A 71 0.36 -6.95 0.93
CA TYR A 71 0.55 -8.37 0.70
C TYR A 71 -0.03 -8.80 -0.64
N TRP A 72 0.51 -9.89 -1.18
CA TRP A 72 -0.03 -10.56 -2.35
C TRP A 72 -1.25 -11.39 -1.96
N LYS A 73 -2.35 -11.20 -2.69
CA LYS A 73 -3.56 -12.01 -2.63
C LYS A 73 -3.62 -12.98 -3.80
#